data_AF-A0A1H8W8U2-F1
#
_entry.id   AF-A0A1H8W8U2-F1
#
_cell.length_a   1.000
_cell.length_b   1.000
_cell.length_c   1.000
_cell.angle_alpha   90.00
_cell.angle_beta   90.00
_cell.angle_gamma   90.00
#
_symmetry.space_group_name_H-M   'P 1'
#
loop_
_entity.id
_entity.type
_entity.pdbx_description
1 polymer ?
#
loop_
_entity_poly.entity_id
_entity_poly.type
_entity_poly.pdbx_seq_one_letter_code
_entity_poly.pdbx_strand_id
1 'polypeptide(L)' 'MLMTKDQREIQRKLRILRHSDEIGNVARTCLSAGLGSVLN' A
#
# COMPACT_ATOMS: atom_id res chain seq x y z
N MET A 1 4.48 16.53 -18.74
CA MET A 1 4.83 16.15 -17.36
C MET A 1 4.42 14.70 -17.16
N LEU A 2 5.40 13.78 -17.13
CA LEU A 2 5.20 12.35 -16.94
C LEU A 2 4.75 12.16 -15.48
N MET A 3 3.44 12.17 -15.20
CA MET A 3 2.91 11.60 -13.95
C MET A 3 3.07 10.09 -14.13
N THR A 4 4.30 9.65 -13.91
CA THR A 4 4.77 8.31 -14.23
C THR A 4 3.88 7.32 -13.49
N LYS A 5 3.61 6.19 -14.12
CA LYS A 5 2.72 5.15 -13.57
C LYS A 5 3.07 4.81 -12.11
N ASP A 6 4.35 4.96 -11.76
CA ASP A 6 4.91 4.90 -10.41
C ASP A 6 4.22 5.82 -9.40
N GLN A 7 3.97 7.10 -9.72
CA GLN A 7 3.26 8.02 -8.82
C GLN A 7 1.85 7.52 -8.48
N ARG A 8 1.14 6.98 -9.47
CA ARG A 8 -0.20 6.40 -9.25
C ARG A 8 -0.13 5.14 -8.40
N GLU A 9 0.89 4.31 -8.63
CA GLU A 9 1.12 3.11 -7.84
C GLU A 9 1.51 3.45 -6.38
N ILE A 10 2.37 4.44 -6.18
CA ILE A 10 2.78 4.96 -4.87
C ILE A 10 1.57 5.50 -4.12
N GLN A 11 0.73 6.32 -4.76
CA GLN A 11 -0.48 6.82 -4.10
C GLN A 11 -1.47 5.72 -3.74
N ARG A 12 -1.61 4.69 -4.59
CA ARG A 12 -2.44 3.51 -4.28
C ARG A 12 -1.90 2.78 -3.06
N LYS A 13 -0.59 2.53 -2.99
CA LYS A 13 0.10 1.88 -1.86
C LYS A 13 -0.04 2.67 -0.57
N LEU A 14 0.15 3.99 -0.61
CA LEU A 14 0.01 4.87 0.56
C LEU A 14 -1.41 4.88 1.12
N ARG A 15 -2.43 4.85 0.25
CA ARG A 15 -3.83 4.80 0.68
C ARG A 15 -4.13 3.49 1.41
N ILE A 16 -3.64 2.37 0.88
CA ILE A 16 -3.78 1.06 1.50
C ILE A 16 -3.07 1.06 2.86
N LEU A 17 -1.82 1.54 2.92
CA LEU A 17 -1.04 1.56 4.16
C LEU A 17 -1.76 2.35 5.28
N ARG A 18 -2.25 3.56 4.96
CA ARG A 18 -3.02 4.39 5.91
C ARG A 18 -4.28 3.70 6.41
N HIS A 19 -5.05 3.10 5.50
CA HIS A 19 -6.27 2.38 5.88
C HIS A 19 -5.97 1.16 6.75
N SER A 20 -4.82 0.53 6.53
CA SER A 20 -4.40 -0.64 7.30
C SER A 20 -3.89 -0.30 8.68
N ASP A 21 -3.27 0.87 8.83
CA ASP A 21 -2.85 1.46 10.10
C ASP A 21 -4.09 1.81 10.94
N GLU A 22 -5.12 2.40 10.34
CA GLU A 22 -6.41 2.66 10.99
C GLU A 22 -7.13 1.39 11.46
N ILE A 23 -6.96 0.27 10.75
CA ILE A 23 -7.53 -1.04 11.11
C ILE A 23 -6.64 -1.81 12.12
N GLY A 24 -5.41 -1.35 12.36
CA GLY A 24 -4.45 -2.01 13.26
C GLY A 24 -3.87 -3.33 12.72
N ASN A 25 -4.03 -3.62 11.42
CA ASN A 25 -3.54 -4.86 10.83
C ASN A 25 -2.94 -4.64 9.43
N VAL A 26 -1.83 -3.90 9.42
CA VAL A 26 -1.05 -3.54 8.22
C VAL A 26 -0.68 -4.76 7.39
N ALA A 27 -0.21 -5.83 8.02
CA ALA A 27 0.23 -7.03 7.33
C ALA A 27 -0.90 -7.73 6.55
N ARG A 28 -2.10 -7.84 7.15
CA ARG A 28 -3.25 -8.52 6.52
C ARG A 28 -3.78 -7.73 5.32
N THR A 29 -3.84 -6.41 5.44
CA THR A 29 -4.38 -5.56 4.38
C THR A 29 -3.38 -5.39 3.24
N CYS A 30 -2.08 -5.28 3.52
CA CYS A 30 -1.04 -5.30 2.48
C CYS A 30 -1.04 -6.63 1.70
N LEU A 31 -1.15 -7.77 2.40
CA LEU A 31 -1.26 -9.08 1.77
C LEU A 31 -2.50 -9.21 0.89
N SER A 32 -3.67 -8.78 1.39
CA SER A 32 -4.92 -8.77 0.61
C SER A 32 -4.88 -7.84 -0.61
N ALA A 33 -4.06 -6.78 -0.55
CA ALA A 33 -3.92 -5.83 -1.64
C ALA A 33 -2.82 -6.22 -2.66
N GLY A 34 -2.19 -7.40 -2.51
CA GLY A 34 -1.08 -7.82 -3.37
C GLY A 34 0.21 -7.02 -3.15
N LEU A 35 0.27 -6.27 -2.05
CA LEU A 35 1.48 -5.58 -1.58
C LEU A 35 2.24 -6.58 -0.72
N GLY A 36 2.92 -7.53 -1.38
CA GLY A 36 3.73 -8.55 -0.73
C GLY A 36 4.54 -7.93 0.41
N SER A 37 4.26 -8.40 1.62
CA SER A 37 4.72 -7.81 2.86
C SER A 37 6.24 -7.78 2.91
N VAL A 38 6.79 -6.58 3.07
CA VAL A 38 8.08 -6.36 3.75
C VAL A 38 7.90 -6.90 5.17
N LEU A 39 8.33 -8.14 5.39
CA LEU A 39 8.41 -8.76 6.70
C LEU A 39 9.72 -9.55 6.74
N ASN A 40 10.81 -8.82 7.02
CA ASN A 40 11.87 -9.28 7.91
C ASN A 40 11.94 -8.27 9.06
#